data_AF-A0A3A4K6U9-F1
#
_entry.id   AF-A0A3A4K6U9-F1
#
_cell.length_a   1.000
_cell.length_b   1.000
_cell.length_c   1.000
_cell.angle_alpha   90.00
_cell.angle_beta   90.00
_cell.angle_gamma   90.00
#
_symmetry.space_group_name_H-M   'P 1'
#
loop_
_entity.id
_entity.type
_entity.pdbx_description
1 polymer ?
#
loop_
_entity_poly.entity_id
_entity_poly.type
_entity_poly.pdbx_seq_one_letter_code
_entity_poly.pdbx_strand_id
1 'polypeptide(L)'
;MNNVRANFSGSGKPRKRIATRLQSVRLRKMLENGRAIIDLIGDGKEKQLGDYIFDRRYIVSLVERILEKSGVMVFDASVLDAEGNLVLYTLLDHCRDLAENLLADEESDGRPTTGGEAFEDTSEYRLLSRVLMWAADPEAEISIMRLIKLAFDSVFRRLVFDLPACRGSHRLTVNSNELEMIDLGGGMPTRREGIVTMKDIACRPLGILLEGAVGAGSRKENTKSVGASCFAAVNDDHLSFIRRDDTPLFIEATLMNHTASDFIFLYTTSPRGFDDLPATFRIEKTPSGSMAWSYGATAETLADNLSRIGRLFF
;
A
#
# COMPACT_ATOMS: atom_id res chain seq x y z
N MET A 1 26.44 39.40 -37.71
CA MET A 1 25.44 39.29 -36.63
C MET A 1 25.52 37.87 -36.08
N ASN A 2 26.13 37.72 -34.90
CA ASN A 2 26.33 36.44 -34.23
C ASN A 2 25.05 36.05 -33.48
N ASN A 3 24.39 34.96 -33.91
CA ASN A 3 23.33 34.34 -33.12
C ASN A 3 23.96 33.33 -32.16
N VAL A 4 24.02 33.74 -30.89
CA VAL A 4 24.39 32.90 -29.76
C VAL A 4 23.30 31.84 -29.55
N ARG A 5 23.60 30.58 -29.84
CA ARG A 5 22.82 29.43 -29.35
C ARG A 5 23.09 29.27 -27.86
N ALA A 6 22.11 29.59 -27.03
CA ALA A 6 22.10 29.19 -25.63
C ALA A 6 21.87 27.66 -25.56
N ASN A 7 22.96 26.91 -25.42
CA ASN A 7 22.91 25.50 -25.01
C ASN A 7 22.55 25.45 -23.51
N PHE A 8 21.28 25.21 -23.20
CA PHE A 8 20.87 24.81 -21.85
C PHE A 8 21.16 23.32 -21.64
N SER A 9 22.43 22.98 -21.39
CA SER A 9 22.81 21.68 -20.84
C SER A 9 22.81 21.76 -19.30
N GLY A 10 21.68 21.47 -18.67
CA GLY A 10 21.63 21.28 -17.21
C GLY A 10 20.31 21.65 -16.54
N SER A 11 19.29 20.78 -16.59
CA SER A 11 18.09 20.95 -15.73
C SER A 11 17.22 19.68 -15.49
N GLY A 12 17.64 18.49 -15.92
CA GLY A 12 16.80 17.28 -15.84
C GLY A 12 16.70 16.60 -14.45
N LYS A 13 17.62 16.89 -13.52
CA LYS A 13 17.70 16.21 -12.21
C LYS A 13 16.65 16.67 -11.17
N PRO A 14 16.36 17.97 -10.98
CA PRO A 14 15.43 18.43 -9.95
C PRO A 14 13.97 18.03 -10.23
N ARG A 15 13.55 18.14 -11.50
CA ARG A 15 12.18 17.79 -11.92
C ARG A 15 11.87 16.31 -11.70
N LYS A 16 12.83 15.42 -11.96
CA LYS A 16 12.67 13.98 -11.72
C LYS A 16 12.55 13.65 -10.23
N ARG A 17 13.38 14.26 -9.37
CA ARG A 17 13.27 14.08 -7.91
C ARG A 17 11.95 14.57 -7.33
N ILE A 18 11.45 15.72 -7.80
CA ILE A 18 10.13 16.25 -7.41
C ILE A 18 9.02 15.29 -7.85
N ALA A 19 9.09 14.76 -9.07
CA ALA A 19 8.12 13.77 -9.56
C ALA A 19 8.13 12.49 -8.72
N THR A 20 9.31 11.91 -8.43
CA THR A 20 9.42 10.73 -7.55
C THR A 20 8.90 11.00 -6.14
N ARG A 21 9.22 12.15 -5.57
CA ARG A 21 8.70 12.54 -4.24
C ARG A 21 7.18 12.67 -4.24
N LEU A 22 6.61 13.27 -5.29
CA LEU A 22 5.15 13.38 -5.43
C LEU A 22 4.51 11.99 -5.58
N GLN A 23 5.11 11.10 -6.37
CA GLN A 23 4.66 9.70 -6.50
C GLN A 23 4.69 8.97 -5.16
N SER A 24 5.78 9.06 -4.38
CA SER A 24 5.83 8.44 -3.05
C SER A 24 4.77 8.99 -2.10
N VAL A 25 4.50 10.31 -2.13
CA VAL A 25 3.42 10.90 -1.32
C VAL A 25 2.05 10.38 -1.74
N ARG A 26 1.78 10.29 -3.04
CA ARG A 26 0.52 9.78 -3.59
C ARG A 26 0.32 8.30 -3.27
N LEU A 27 1.37 7.50 -3.42
CA LEU A 27 1.35 6.08 -3.09
C LEU A 27 1.03 5.85 -1.62
N ARG A 28 1.69 6.60 -0.74
CA ARG A 28 1.41 6.54 0.70
C ARG A 28 -0.03 6.90 1.02
N LYS A 29 -0.57 7.96 0.42
CA LYS A 29 -1.97 8.37 0.63
C LYS A 29 -2.95 7.31 0.11
N MET A 30 -2.66 6.68 -1.03
CA MET A 30 -3.44 5.55 -1.53
C MET A 30 -3.47 4.39 -0.52
N LEU A 31 -2.32 3.99 0.01
CA LEU A 31 -2.20 2.93 1.02
C LEU A 31 -2.90 3.29 2.34
N GLU A 32 -2.73 4.52 2.82
CA GLU A 32 -3.39 5.03 4.03
C GLU A 32 -4.92 4.97 3.91
N ASN A 33 -5.46 5.38 2.76
CA ASN A 33 -6.90 5.34 2.51
C ASN A 33 -7.42 3.89 2.38
N GLY A 34 -6.69 3.02 1.65
CA GLY A 34 -7.05 1.60 1.56
C GLY A 34 -7.11 0.93 2.93
N ARG A 35 -6.11 1.19 3.79
CA ARG A 35 -6.09 0.72 5.19
C ARG A 35 -7.27 1.26 5.99
N ALA A 36 -7.54 2.56 5.91
CA ALA A 36 -8.64 3.18 6.66
C ALA A 36 -10.00 2.56 6.28
N ILE A 37 -10.20 2.21 5.01
CA ILE A 37 -11.41 1.50 4.56
C ILE A 37 -11.51 0.11 5.20
N ILE A 38 -10.40 -0.65 5.21
CA ILE A 38 -10.36 -1.98 5.83
C ILE A 38 -10.65 -1.89 7.34
N ASP A 39 -10.12 -0.87 8.01
CA ASP A 39 -10.38 -0.64 9.44
C ASP A 39 -11.85 -0.28 9.70
N LEU A 40 -12.48 0.52 8.83
CA LEU A 40 -13.91 0.83 8.91
C LEU A 40 -14.77 -0.44 8.75
N ILE A 41 -14.42 -1.31 7.80
CA ILE A 41 -15.10 -2.61 7.61
C ILE A 41 -14.89 -3.49 8.86
N GLY A 42 -13.69 -3.47 9.43
CA GLY A 42 -13.37 -4.19 10.66
C GLY A 42 -14.20 -3.74 11.85
N ASP A 43 -14.27 -2.42 12.09
CA ASP A 43 -15.12 -1.83 13.14
C ASP A 43 -16.59 -2.24 12.96
N GLY A 44 -17.13 -2.14 11.74
CA GLY A 44 -18.51 -2.57 11.48
C GLY A 44 -18.74 -4.06 11.77
N LYS A 45 -17.79 -4.94 11.43
CA LYS A 45 -17.86 -6.38 11.78
C LYS A 45 -17.81 -6.61 13.29
N GLU A 46 -17.00 -5.85 14.03
CA GLU A 46 -16.96 -5.92 15.49
C GLU A 46 -18.28 -5.47 16.12
N LYS A 47 -18.92 -4.41 15.56
CA LYS A 47 -20.26 -3.97 15.98
C LYS A 47 -21.33 -5.01 15.71
N GLN A 48 -21.21 -5.75 14.61
CA GLN A 48 -22.13 -6.83 14.28
C GLN A 48 -21.99 -8.04 15.22
N LEU A 49 -20.78 -8.34 15.69
CA LEU A 49 -20.50 -9.53 16.52
C LEU A 49 -20.63 -9.30 18.04
N GLY A 50 -20.69 -8.05 18.50
CA GLY A 50 -20.64 -7.69 19.92
C GLY A 50 -21.96 -7.17 20.50
N ASP A 51 -21.97 -6.97 21.82
CA ASP A 51 -23.08 -6.35 22.58
C ASP A 51 -23.26 -4.83 22.29
N TYR A 52 -22.73 -4.34 21.17
CA TYR A 52 -22.75 -2.91 20.85
C TYR A 52 -24.08 -2.51 20.23
N ILE A 53 -24.78 -1.59 20.88
CA ILE A 53 -25.93 -0.91 20.29
C ILE A 53 -25.40 0.15 19.32
N PHE A 54 -25.76 0.03 18.04
CA PHE A 54 -25.55 1.05 17.02
C PHE A 54 -26.90 1.49 16.44
N ASP A 55 -26.92 2.67 15.83
CA ASP A 55 -28.11 3.24 15.20
C ASP A 55 -27.92 3.42 13.69
N ARG A 56 -28.98 3.83 13.00
CA ARG A 56 -28.92 4.12 11.56
C ARG A 56 -27.89 5.20 11.20
N ARG A 57 -27.65 6.17 12.08
CA ARG A 57 -26.67 7.25 11.82
C ARG A 57 -25.25 6.72 11.77
N TYR A 58 -24.92 5.75 12.62
CA TYR A 58 -23.65 5.04 12.53
C TYR A 58 -23.48 4.39 11.15
N ILE A 59 -24.48 3.66 10.67
CA ILE A 59 -24.40 2.95 9.39
C ILE A 59 -24.23 3.93 8.21
N VAL A 60 -25.02 5.00 8.19
CA VAL A 60 -24.89 6.06 7.15
C VAL A 60 -23.49 6.66 7.19
N SER A 61 -22.99 7.02 8.38
CA SER A 61 -21.64 7.58 8.53
C SER A 61 -20.54 6.59 8.11
N LEU A 62 -20.71 5.30 8.38
CA LEU A 62 -19.80 4.25 7.93
C LEU A 62 -19.70 4.21 6.40
N VAL A 63 -20.85 4.19 5.72
CA VAL A 63 -20.93 4.19 4.25
C VAL A 63 -20.28 5.45 3.66
N GLU A 64 -20.63 6.63 4.17
CA GLU A 64 -20.08 7.91 3.71
C GLU A 64 -18.55 7.93 3.82
N ARG A 65 -18.00 7.50 4.96
CA ARG A 65 -16.55 7.45 5.21
C ARG A 65 -15.85 6.45 4.29
N ILE A 66 -16.46 5.29 4.04
CA ILE A 66 -15.93 4.30 3.10
C ILE A 66 -15.85 4.90 1.69
N LEU A 67 -16.92 5.55 1.22
CA LEU A 67 -16.97 6.17 -0.11
C LEU A 67 -16.01 7.34 -0.26
N GLU A 68 -15.89 8.20 0.76
CA GLU A 68 -14.94 9.32 0.78
C GLU A 68 -13.51 8.81 0.60
N LYS A 69 -13.10 7.83 1.43
CA LYS A 69 -11.74 7.26 1.37
C LYS A 69 -11.49 6.52 0.06
N SER A 70 -12.50 5.82 -0.46
CA SER A 70 -12.43 5.15 -1.76
C SER A 70 -12.21 6.16 -2.90
N GLY A 71 -12.91 7.29 -2.87
CA GLY A 71 -12.72 8.37 -3.84
C GLY A 71 -11.31 8.95 -3.82
N VAL A 72 -10.75 9.23 -2.64
CA VAL A 72 -9.38 9.73 -2.53
C VAL A 72 -8.37 8.68 -2.97
N MET A 73 -8.57 7.40 -2.62
CA MET A 73 -7.72 6.29 -3.06
C MET A 73 -7.70 6.14 -4.59
N VAL A 74 -8.87 6.16 -5.24
CA VAL A 74 -8.98 6.09 -6.71
C VAL A 74 -8.31 7.31 -7.35
N PHE A 75 -8.47 8.50 -6.77
CA PHE A 75 -7.77 9.68 -7.23
C PHE A 75 -6.24 9.51 -7.16
N ASP A 76 -5.70 9.08 -6.02
CA ASP A 76 -4.25 8.89 -5.89
C ASP A 76 -3.74 7.78 -6.81
N ALA A 77 -4.46 6.66 -6.94
CA ALA A 77 -4.18 5.61 -7.92
C ALA A 77 -4.14 6.18 -9.34
N SER A 78 -5.04 7.11 -9.66
CA SER A 78 -5.11 7.72 -10.99
C SER A 78 -3.96 8.64 -11.35
N VAL A 79 -3.37 9.27 -10.34
CA VAL A 79 -2.14 10.04 -10.51
C VAL A 79 -0.93 9.13 -10.70
N LEU A 80 -0.92 7.94 -10.08
CA LEU A 80 0.17 6.98 -10.15
C LEU A 80 0.15 6.14 -11.44
N ASP A 81 -1.05 5.81 -11.92
CA ASP A 81 -1.28 5.05 -13.14
C ASP A 81 -2.34 5.73 -14.00
N ALA A 82 -1.91 6.62 -14.90
CA ALA A 82 -2.83 7.39 -15.75
C ALA A 82 -3.72 6.52 -16.67
N GLU A 83 -3.28 5.30 -17.01
CA GLU A 83 -3.90 4.45 -18.03
C GLU A 83 -4.98 3.52 -17.45
N GLY A 84 -4.85 3.11 -16.19
CA GLY A 84 -5.77 2.19 -15.50
C GLY A 84 -7.07 2.80 -14.95
N ASN A 85 -7.34 4.09 -15.21
CA ASN A 85 -8.23 4.88 -14.35
C ASN A 85 -9.71 4.81 -14.63
N LEU A 86 -10.09 4.68 -15.89
CA LEU A 86 -11.50 4.74 -16.25
C LEU A 86 -12.28 3.62 -15.57
N VAL A 87 -11.69 2.42 -15.53
CA VAL A 87 -12.28 1.24 -14.86
C VAL A 87 -12.47 1.48 -13.37
N LEU A 88 -11.52 2.14 -12.70
CA LEU A 88 -11.62 2.43 -11.26
C LEU A 88 -12.71 3.45 -10.95
N TYR A 89 -12.83 4.52 -11.74
CA TYR A 89 -13.88 5.51 -11.55
C TYR A 89 -15.27 4.93 -11.86
N THR A 90 -15.41 4.15 -12.95
CA THR A 90 -16.67 3.47 -13.27
C THR A 90 -17.09 2.53 -12.14
N LEU A 91 -16.18 1.73 -11.59
CA LEU A 91 -16.49 0.85 -10.47
C LEU A 91 -16.84 1.64 -9.19
N LEU A 92 -16.15 2.74 -8.93
CA LEU A 92 -16.47 3.62 -7.80
C LEU A 92 -17.88 4.23 -7.92
N ASP A 93 -18.28 4.66 -9.12
CA ASP A 93 -19.61 5.21 -9.35
C ASP A 93 -20.68 4.12 -9.17
N HIS A 94 -20.47 2.91 -9.68
CA HIS A 94 -21.36 1.78 -9.39
C HIS A 94 -21.44 1.45 -7.89
N CYS A 95 -20.33 1.58 -7.15
CA CYS A 95 -20.33 1.40 -5.70
C CYS A 95 -21.16 2.48 -4.99
N ARG A 96 -21.14 3.73 -5.47
CA ARG A 96 -21.97 4.82 -4.93
C ARG A 96 -23.45 4.55 -5.17
N ASP A 97 -23.81 4.21 -6.40
CA ASP A 97 -25.21 3.91 -6.77
C ASP A 97 -25.76 2.76 -5.91
N LEU A 98 -24.97 1.69 -5.72
CA LEU A 98 -25.36 0.57 -4.89
C LEU A 98 -25.51 0.98 -3.42
N ALA A 99 -24.61 1.80 -2.89
CA ALA A 99 -24.69 2.31 -1.52
C ALA A 99 -25.94 3.17 -1.29
N GLU A 100 -26.30 4.04 -2.24
CA GLU A 100 -27.51 4.86 -2.16
C GLU A 100 -28.77 3.98 -2.14
N ASN A 101 -28.83 2.97 -3.02
CA ASN A 101 -29.94 2.01 -3.04
C ASN A 101 -30.05 1.21 -1.74
N LEU A 102 -28.92 0.76 -1.16
CA LEU A 102 -28.89 0.05 0.12
C LEU A 102 -29.47 0.90 1.26
N LEU A 103 -29.17 2.20 1.28
CA LEU A 103 -29.64 3.10 2.34
C LEU A 103 -31.12 3.53 2.17
N ALA A 104 -31.64 3.48 0.94
CA ALA A 104 -33.02 3.83 0.58
C ALA A 104 -34.04 2.68 0.77
N ASP A 105 -33.65 1.44 0.43
CA ASP A 105 -34.56 0.27 0.45
C ASP A 105 -35.23 0.01 1.81
N GLU A 106 -34.51 0.25 2.92
CA GLU A 106 -35.02 -0.02 4.27
C GLU A 106 -36.00 1.04 4.79
N GLU A 107 -36.10 2.22 4.14
CA GLU A 107 -37.15 3.21 4.51
C GLU A 107 -38.56 2.73 4.11
N SER A 108 -38.66 1.74 3.21
CA SER A 108 -39.94 1.24 2.70
C SER A 108 -40.49 0.00 3.43
N ASP A 109 -39.66 -0.76 4.15
CA ASP A 109 -40.08 -2.04 4.75
C ASP A 109 -40.61 -1.90 6.19
N GLY A 110 -41.43 -0.86 6.43
CA GLY A 110 -41.96 -0.41 7.73
C GLY A 110 -42.83 -1.41 8.51
N ARG A 111 -42.34 -2.62 8.74
CA ARG A 111 -42.92 -3.60 9.66
C ARG A 111 -42.55 -3.16 11.08
N PRO A 112 -43.53 -2.93 11.95
CA PRO A 112 -43.27 -2.57 13.33
C PRO A 112 -42.54 -3.73 14.01
N THR A 113 -41.33 -3.45 14.52
CA THR A 113 -40.59 -4.33 15.43
C THR A 113 -41.49 -4.67 16.59
N THR A 114 -41.93 -5.92 16.67
CA THR A 114 -42.75 -6.38 17.79
C THR A 114 -41.85 -6.49 19.02
N GLY A 115 -42.28 -5.90 20.14
CA GLY A 115 -41.49 -5.84 21.38
C GLY A 115 -41.19 -7.23 21.93
N GLY A 116 -40.06 -7.80 21.52
CA GLY A 116 -39.65 -9.18 21.78
C GLY A 116 -38.63 -9.73 20.77
N GLU A 117 -38.38 -9.03 19.65
CA GLU A 117 -37.39 -9.43 18.64
C GLU A 117 -35.95 -9.35 19.17
N ALA A 118 -35.13 -10.34 18.79
CA ALA A 118 -33.69 -10.31 19.08
C ALA A 118 -33.06 -9.14 18.32
N PHE A 119 -31.97 -8.56 18.83
CA PHE A 119 -31.29 -7.44 18.16
C PHE A 119 -30.89 -7.77 16.72
N GLU A 120 -30.55 -9.03 16.45
CA GLU A 120 -30.22 -9.56 15.12
C GLU A 120 -31.37 -9.46 14.10
N ASP A 121 -32.62 -9.32 14.57
CA ASP A 121 -33.80 -9.18 13.71
C ASP A 121 -34.13 -7.71 13.37
N THR A 122 -33.45 -6.76 14.01
CA THR A 122 -33.66 -5.32 13.79
C THR A 122 -33.30 -4.91 12.36
N SER A 123 -33.98 -3.88 11.85
CA SER A 123 -33.67 -3.25 10.55
C SER A 123 -32.22 -2.76 10.48
N GLU A 124 -31.70 -2.19 11.57
CA GLU A 124 -30.34 -1.69 11.66
C GLU A 124 -29.32 -2.81 11.52
N TYR A 125 -29.53 -3.94 12.19
CA TYR A 125 -28.65 -5.10 12.08
C TYR A 125 -28.62 -5.67 10.66
N ARG A 126 -29.79 -5.82 10.03
CA ARG A 126 -29.91 -6.27 8.64
C ARG A 126 -29.25 -5.30 7.66
N LEU A 127 -29.44 -4.01 7.85
CA LEU A 127 -28.81 -2.98 7.02
C LEU A 127 -27.29 -3.00 7.17
N LEU A 128 -26.76 -3.06 8.40
CA LEU A 128 -25.31 -3.16 8.62
C LEU A 128 -24.74 -4.43 7.96
N SER A 129 -25.44 -5.56 8.07
CA SER A 129 -25.04 -6.82 7.44
C SER A 129 -24.92 -6.68 5.91
N ARG A 130 -25.92 -6.05 5.27
CA ARG A 130 -25.90 -5.78 3.82
C ARG A 130 -24.77 -4.83 3.42
N VAL A 131 -24.55 -3.76 4.19
CA VAL A 131 -23.46 -2.81 3.97
C VAL A 131 -22.10 -3.49 4.08
N LEU A 132 -21.91 -4.35 5.08
CA LEU A 132 -20.65 -5.08 5.26
C LEU A 132 -20.42 -6.12 4.17
N MET A 133 -21.47 -6.80 3.69
CA MET A 133 -21.37 -7.68 2.52
C MET A 133 -20.92 -6.89 1.28
N TRP A 134 -21.59 -5.77 0.99
CA TRP A 134 -21.22 -4.89 -0.12
C TRP A 134 -19.79 -4.36 -0.01
N ALA A 135 -19.35 -3.97 1.17
CA ALA A 135 -18.03 -3.40 1.34
C ALA A 135 -16.92 -4.46 1.31
N ALA A 136 -17.14 -5.62 1.93
CA ALA A 136 -16.09 -6.58 2.26
C ALA A 136 -15.95 -7.75 1.27
N ASP A 137 -16.95 -8.05 0.44
CA ASP A 137 -16.91 -9.20 -0.46
C ASP A 137 -15.95 -8.96 -1.64
N PRO A 138 -14.79 -9.64 -1.71
CA PRO A 138 -13.83 -9.43 -2.80
C PRO A 138 -14.26 -10.05 -4.14
N GLU A 139 -15.22 -10.98 -4.13
CA GLU A 139 -15.67 -11.72 -5.31
C GLU A 139 -16.92 -11.10 -5.93
N ALA A 140 -17.62 -10.24 -5.20
CA ALA A 140 -18.72 -9.44 -5.73
C ALA A 140 -18.24 -8.56 -6.90
N GLU A 141 -19.07 -8.47 -7.94
CA GLU A 141 -18.80 -7.65 -9.12
C GLU A 141 -18.68 -6.16 -8.76
N ILE A 142 -19.50 -5.71 -7.82
CA ILE A 142 -19.54 -4.34 -7.32
C ILE A 142 -19.32 -4.38 -5.81
N SER A 143 -18.08 -4.14 -5.38
CA SER A 143 -17.73 -4.00 -3.98
C SER A 143 -16.54 -3.08 -3.77
N ILE A 144 -16.43 -2.56 -2.54
CA ILE A 144 -15.31 -1.72 -2.14
C ILE A 144 -14.01 -2.53 -2.08
N MET A 145 -14.06 -3.76 -1.59
CA MET A 145 -12.88 -4.63 -1.58
C MET A 145 -12.37 -4.95 -2.99
N ARG A 146 -13.29 -5.18 -3.95
CA ARG A 146 -12.92 -5.36 -5.36
C ARG A 146 -12.23 -4.12 -5.92
N LEU A 147 -12.75 -2.92 -5.61
CA LEU A 147 -12.16 -1.65 -5.99
C LEU A 147 -10.73 -1.48 -5.42
N ILE A 148 -10.52 -1.79 -4.13
CA ILE A 148 -9.19 -1.76 -3.49
C ILE A 148 -8.23 -2.70 -4.22
N LYS A 149 -8.65 -3.96 -4.46
CA LYS A 149 -7.81 -4.96 -5.14
C LYS A 149 -7.41 -4.50 -6.54
N LEU A 150 -8.33 -3.93 -7.31
CA LEU A 150 -8.04 -3.40 -8.65
C LEU A 150 -7.11 -2.19 -8.62
N ALA A 151 -7.34 -1.24 -7.70
CA ALA A 151 -6.50 -0.06 -7.58
C ALA A 151 -5.06 -0.44 -7.25
N PHE A 152 -4.86 -1.35 -6.28
CA PHE A 152 -3.53 -1.80 -5.89
C PHE A 152 -2.87 -2.61 -7.01
N ASP A 153 -3.60 -3.54 -7.63
CA ASP A 153 -3.09 -4.36 -8.73
C ASP A 153 -2.60 -3.48 -9.91
N SER A 154 -3.41 -2.49 -10.33
CA SER A 154 -3.06 -1.56 -11.41
C SER A 154 -1.78 -0.78 -11.10
N VAL A 155 -1.75 -0.14 -9.92
CA VAL A 155 -0.63 0.71 -9.51
C VAL A 155 0.65 -0.11 -9.33
N PHE A 156 0.62 -1.22 -8.57
CA PHE A 156 1.83 -1.96 -8.27
C PHE A 156 2.36 -2.74 -9.47
N ARG A 157 1.50 -3.24 -10.36
CA ARG A 157 1.94 -3.81 -11.63
C ARG A 157 2.71 -2.77 -12.45
N ARG A 158 2.19 -1.55 -12.57
CA ARG A 158 2.89 -0.45 -13.24
C ARG A 158 4.22 -0.09 -12.56
N LEU A 159 4.24 -0.01 -11.23
CA LEU A 159 5.46 0.35 -10.48
C LEU A 159 6.57 -0.70 -10.65
N VAL A 160 6.19 -1.97 -10.70
CA VAL A 160 7.11 -3.10 -10.84
C VAL A 160 7.62 -3.23 -12.28
N PHE A 161 6.73 -3.22 -13.28
CA PHE A 161 7.05 -3.61 -14.65
C PHE A 161 7.27 -2.42 -15.61
N ASP A 162 6.55 -1.32 -15.41
CA ASP A 162 6.43 -0.27 -16.44
C ASP A 162 7.17 1.03 -16.07
N LEU A 163 7.62 1.18 -14.81
CA LEU A 163 8.37 2.37 -14.41
C LEU A 163 9.74 2.39 -15.11
N PRO A 164 10.05 3.45 -15.90
CA PRO A 164 11.34 3.56 -16.56
C PRO A 164 12.46 3.49 -15.52
N ALA A 165 13.58 2.85 -15.88
CA ALA A 165 14.75 2.70 -15.03
C ALA A 165 15.17 4.09 -14.48
N CYS A 166 14.77 4.37 -13.25
CA CYS A 166 15.12 5.60 -12.57
C CYS A 166 16.53 5.40 -12.05
N ARG A 167 17.50 6.14 -12.59
CA ARG A 167 18.86 6.07 -12.08
C ARG A 167 18.91 6.69 -10.69
N GLY A 168 19.29 5.90 -9.70
CA GLY A 168 19.57 6.39 -8.35
C GLY A 168 20.65 7.47 -8.34
N SER A 169 20.59 8.40 -7.38
CA SER A 169 21.70 9.30 -7.11
C SER A 169 22.80 8.65 -6.29
N HIS A 170 22.49 7.55 -5.60
CA HIS A 170 23.42 6.76 -4.80
C HIS A 170 23.41 5.31 -5.26
N ARG A 171 24.53 4.62 -5.10
CA ARG A 171 24.67 3.19 -5.38
C ARG A 171 25.29 2.50 -4.19
N LEU A 172 24.66 1.42 -3.74
CA LEU A 172 25.13 0.55 -2.68
C LEU A 172 25.30 -0.86 -3.26
N THR A 173 26.36 -1.56 -2.88
CA THR A 173 26.52 -2.98 -3.20
C THR A 173 26.27 -3.80 -1.94
N VAL A 174 25.28 -4.70 -1.99
CA VAL A 174 24.93 -5.62 -0.89
C VAL A 174 24.92 -7.04 -1.43
N ASN A 175 25.76 -7.93 -0.89
CA ASN A 175 25.84 -9.34 -1.32
C ASN A 175 25.98 -9.54 -2.85
N SER A 176 26.78 -8.70 -3.52
CA SER A 176 26.95 -8.65 -4.99
C SER A 176 25.76 -8.11 -5.80
N ASN A 177 24.67 -7.70 -5.15
CA ASN A 177 23.58 -6.98 -5.80
C ASN A 177 23.83 -5.46 -5.76
N GLU A 178 23.58 -4.78 -6.87
CA GLU A 178 23.59 -3.32 -6.93
C GLU A 178 22.20 -2.76 -6.55
N LEU A 179 22.16 -1.93 -5.52
CA LEU A 179 21.01 -1.15 -5.10
C LEU A 179 21.21 0.31 -5.53
N GLU A 180 20.35 0.79 -6.40
CA GLU A 180 20.27 2.21 -6.74
C GLU A 180 19.30 2.92 -5.81
N MET A 181 19.67 4.12 -5.32
CA MET A 181 18.87 4.83 -4.33
C MET A 181 18.68 6.31 -4.68
N ILE A 182 17.50 6.84 -4.37
CA ILE A 182 17.19 8.28 -4.41
C ILE A 182 16.83 8.74 -3.00
N ASP A 183 17.55 9.74 -2.49
CA ASP A 183 17.20 10.43 -1.25
C ASP A 183 16.08 11.45 -1.50
N LEU A 184 14.92 11.21 -0.90
CA LEU A 184 13.75 12.09 -0.86
C LEU A 184 13.88 13.18 0.23
N GLY A 185 14.85 13.01 1.14
CA GLY A 185 15.28 13.98 2.15
C GLY A 185 15.59 13.32 3.48
N GLY A 186 16.84 13.36 3.94
CA GLY A 186 17.23 12.88 5.27
C GLY A 186 17.48 11.37 5.35
N GLY A 187 17.26 10.62 4.27
CA GLY A 187 17.58 9.19 4.22
C GLY A 187 19.06 8.90 4.04
N MET A 188 19.84 9.91 3.61
CA MET A 188 21.29 9.85 3.47
C MET A 188 21.91 11.08 4.16
N PRO A 189 22.85 10.93 5.13
CA PRO A 189 23.46 12.05 5.84
C PRO A 189 24.45 12.82 4.95
N THR A 190 25.09 12.16 3.98
CA THR A 190 25.98 12.80 3.03
C THR A 190 25.28 13.11 1.71
N ARG A 191 25.27 14.38 1.29
CA ARG A 191 24.75 14.82 -0.03
C ARG A 191 25.61 14.39 -1.23
N ARG A 192 26.61 13.53 -1.04
CA ARG A 192 27.52 13.09 -2.11
C ARG A 192 26.81 12.02 -2.95
N GLU A 193 26.53 12.34 -4.21
CA GLU A 193 26.10 11.35 -5.21
C GLU A 193 27.24 10.34 -5.44
N GLY A 194 26.90 9.07 -5.69
CA GLY A 194 27.89 8.02 -5.99
C GLY A 194 27.78 6.77 -5.13
N ILE A 195 28.91 6.07 -4.97
CA ILE A 195 29.01 4.82 -4.20
C ILE A 195 28.93 5.15 -2.71
N VAL A 196 28.04 4.46 -2.01
CA VAL A 196 27.81 4.60 -0.56
C VAL A 196 27.95 3.25 0.13
N THR A 197 28.12 3.28 1.45
CA THR A 197 28.21 2.10 2.31
C THR A 197 26.99 2.00 3.23
N MET A 198 26.81 0.87 3.91
CA MET A 198 25.76 0.69 4.92
C MET A 198 25.79 1.77 6.01
N LYS A 199 26.97 2.30 6.36
CA LYS A 199 27.13 3.34 7.38
C LYS A 199 26.61 4.71 6.94
N ASP A 200 26.42 4.89 5.63
CA ASP A 200 25.93 6.13 5.04
C ASP A 200 24.40 6.14 4.91
N ILE A 201 23.71 5.10 5.41
CA ILE A 201 22.24 5.02 5.37
C ILE A 201 21.69 5.60 6.67
N ALA A 202 20.94 6.69 6.57
CA ALA A 202 20.17 7.24 7.69
C ALA A 202 18.70 6.77 7.68
N CYS A 203 18.23 6.23 6.54
CA CYS A 203 16.91 5.62 6.41
C CYS A 203 16.79 4.38 7.29
N ARG A 204 16.10 4.52 8.43
CA ARG A 204 15.93 3.46 9.41
C ARG A 204 15.31 2.19 8.83
N PRO A 205 14.17 2.22 8.10
CA PRO A 205 13.60 1.00 7.53
C PRO A 205 14.54 0.32 6.53
N LEU A 206 15.28 1.08 5.71
CA LEU A 206 16.26 0.49 4.79
C LEU A 206 17.40 -0.21 5.53
N GLY A 207 17.95 0.43 6.57
CA GLY A 207 19.01 -0.16 7.39
C GLY A 207 18.60 -1.51 7.96
N ILE A 208 17.44 -1.58 8.60
CA ILE A 208 16.88 -2.81 9.19
C ILE A 208 16.67 -3.90 8.14
N LEU A 209 16.10 -3.56 6.99
CA LEU A 209 15.86 -4.50 5.89
C LEU A 209 17.17 -5.14 5.42
N LEU A 210 18.20 -4.31 5.20
CA LEU A 210 19.50 -4.76 4.70
C LEU A 210 20.32 -5.51 5.75
N GLU A 211 20.24 -5.14 7.02
CA GLU A 211 20.83 -5.91 8.12
C GLU A 211 20.25 -7.33 8.18
N GLY A 212 18.94 -7.47 8.00
CA GLY A 212 18.28 -8.76 7.85
C GLY A 212 18.87 -9.57 6.68
N ALA A 213 18.99 -8.95 5.51
CA ALA A 213 19.56 -9.58 4.31
C ALA A 213 21.02 -10.06 4.51
N VAL A 214 21.86 -9.26 5.17
CA VAL A 214 23.27 -9.62 5.44
C VAL A 214 23.36 -10.72 6.51
N GLY A 215 22.53 -10.64 7.56
CA GLY A 215 22.49 -11.61 8.65
C GLY A 215 22.02 -13.01 8.23
N ALA A 216 21.32 -13.12 7.09
CA ALA A 216 20.90 -14.41 6.51
C ALA A 216 22.08 -15.29 6.04
N GLY A 217 23.30 -14.75 5.97
CA GLY A 217 24.55 -15.50 5.84
C GLY A 217 24.53 -16.55 4.73
N SER A 218 24.77 -16.16 3.48
CA SER A 218 25.09 -17.07 2.36
C SER A 218 24.27 -18.36 2.37
N ARG A 219 22.94 -18.27 2.29
CA ARG A 219 22.12 -19.40 1.86
C ARG A 219 22.57 -19.70 0.43
N LYS A 220 23.52 -20.62 0.29
CA LYS A 220 24.09 -21.10 -0.96
C LYS A 220 23.01 -21.84 -1.74
N GLU A 221 22.07 -21.11 -2.30
CA GLU A 221 21.37 -21.60 -3.47
C GLU A 221 22.09 -21.05 -4.70
N ASN A 222 22.52 -21.98 -5.53
CA ASN A 222 23.25 -21.83 -6.79
C ASN A 222 22.45 -21.07 -7.86
N THR A 223 21.68 -20.05 -7.50
CA THR A 223 21.10 -19.13 -8.47
C THR A 223 22.14 -18.08 -8.75
N LYS A 224 22.80 -18.19 -9.91
CA LYS A 224 23.44 -17.03 -10.54
C LYS A 224 22.39 -15.92 -10.56
N SER A 225 22.45 -14.95 -9.65
CA SER A 225 21.56 -13.79 -9.71
C SER A 225 22.00 -12.99 -10.92
N VAL A 226 21.31 -13.20 -12.03
CA VAL A 226 21.43 -12.37 -13.22
C VAL A 226 20.87 -11.01 -12.82
N GLY A 227 21.74 -10.12 -12.34
CA GLY A 227 21.54 -8.67 -12.28
C GLY A 227 20.18 -8.18 -11.78
N ALA A 228 19.72 -8.63 -10.61
CA ALA A 228 18.50 -8.09 -10.00
C ALA A 228 18.65 -6.58 -9.81
N SER A 229 17.90 -5.79 -10.58
CA SER A 229 17.92 -4.33 -10.46
C SER A 229 17.08 -3.95 -9.24
N CYS A 230 17.75 -3.56 -8.16
CA CYS A 230 17.11 -3.06 -6.96
C CYS A 230 17.11 -1.54 -6.97
N PHE A 231 15.97 -0.95 -6.61
CA PHE A 231 15.79 0.49 -6.50
C PHE A 231 15.14 0.84 -5.17
N ALA A 232 15.63 1.87 -4.50
CA ALA A 232 15.00 2.43 -3.31
C ALA A 232 14.82 3.94 -3.39
N ALA A 233 13.65 4.43 -3.02
CA ALA A 233 13.43 5.82 -2.65
C ALA A 233 13.33 5.91 -1.13
N VAL A 234 14.16 6.74 -0.52
CA VAL A 234 14.35 6.76 0.94
C VAL A 234 14.23 8.15 1.52
N ASN A 235 13.70 8.26 2.73
CA ASN A 235 13.93 9.38 3.63
C ASN A 235 14.40 8.84 5.00
N ASP A 236 14.42 9.66 6.04
CA ASP A 236 14.76 9.24 7.42
C ASP A 236 13.93 8.05 7.93
N ASP A 237 12.61 8.11 7.81
CA ASP A 237 11.68 7.15 8.43
C ASP A 237 10.91 6.28 7.42
N HIS A 238 11.18 6.40 6.13
CA HIS A 238 10.37 5.83 5.06
C HIS A 238 11.23 5.21 3.95
N LEU A 239 10.75 4.07 3.49
CA LEU A 239 11.32 3.28 2.42
C LEU A 239 10.25 2.93 1.39
N SER A 240 10.56 3.21 0.13
CA SER A 240 9.91 2.58 -1.02
C SER A 240 10.97 1.77 -1.77
N PHE A 241 10.85 0.46 -1.78
CA PHE A 241 11.84 -0.47 -2.34
C PHE A 241 11.22 -1.32 -3.43
N ILE A 242 11.95 -1.48 -4.53
CA ILE A 242 11.53 -2.28 -5.69
C ILE A 242 12.68 -3.19 -6.08
N ARG A 243 12.40 -4.48 -6.17
CA ARG A 243 13.26 -5.46 -6.86
C ARG A 243 12.61 -5.84 -8.19
N ARG A 244 13.39 -5.71 -9.26
CA ARG A 244 13.00 -6.10 -10.62
C ARG A 244 13.84 -7.30 -11.06
N ASP A 245 13.31 -8.48 -10.82
CA ASP A 245 13.83 -9.76 -11.29
C ASP A 245 12.65 -10.71 -11.58
N ASP A 246 12.93 -12.01 -11.73
CA ASP A 246 11.91 -13.05 -11.95
C ASP A 246 10.91 -13.19 -10.79
N THR A 247 11.22 -12.61 -9.63
CA THR A 247 10.41 -12.61 -8.41
C THR A 247 10.23 -11.18 -7.91
N PRO A 248 9.53 -10.33 -8.69
CA PRO A 248 9.48 -8.91 -8.40
C PRO A 248 8.83 -8.66 -7.04
N LEU A 249 9.44 -7.77 -6.28
CA LEU A 249 9.01 -7.45 -4.92
C LEU A 249 8.96 -5.93 -4.76
N PHE A 250 7.82 -5.45 -4.30
CA PHE A 250 7.63 -4.09 -3.88
C PHE A 250 7.46 -4.05 -2.36
N ILE A 251 8.15 -3.13 -1.69
CA ILE A 251 8.05 -2.90 -0.25
C ILE A 251 7.83 -1.41 -0.01
N GLU A 252 6.80 -1.06 0.74
CA GLU A 252 6.65 0.26 1.32
C GLU A 252 6.70 0.13 2.85
N ALA A 253 7.56 0.89 3.52
CA ALA A 253 7.66 0.85 4.98
C ALA A 253 7.81 2.26 5.56
N THR A 254 7.18 2.48 6.72
CA THR A 254 7.34 3.70 7.52
C THR A 254 7.56 3.33 8.99
N LEU A 255 8.59 3.88 9.64
CA LEU A 255 9.00 3.61 11.03
C LEU A 255 9.33 4.91 11.79
N MET A 256 8.32 5.72 12.05
CA MET A 256 8.38 7.01 12.77
C MET A 256 8.28 6.88 14.30
N ASN A 257 8.17 5.66 14.85
CA ASN A 257 7.82 5.41 16.25
C ASN A 257 6.46 6.01 16.64
N HIS A 258 5.53 6.05 15.69
CA HIS A 258 4.17 6.52 15.90
C HIS A 258 3.21 5.47 15.35
N THR A 259 2.58 4.69 16.23
CA THR A 259 1.82 3.47 15.88
C THR A 259 0.76 3.68 14.80
N ALA A 260 0.11 4.85 14.75
CA ALA A 260 -0.90 5.14 13.72
C ALA A 260 -0.30 5.35 12.31
N SER A 261 0.98 5.69 12.24
CA SER A 261 1.70 6.06 11.01
C SER A 261 2.67 4.98 10.55
N ASP A 262 3.06 4.07 11.45
CA ASP A 262 4.01 3.01 11.14
C ASP A 262 3.30 1.84 10.44
N PHE A 263 3.91 1.35 9.36
CA PHE A 263 3.39 0.24 8.57
C PHE A 263 4.48 -0.41 7.72
N ILE A 264 4.19 -1.64 7.31
CA ILE A 264 4.89 -2.35 6.23
C ILE A 264 3.84 -2.84 5.25
N PHE A 265 4.06 -2.59 3.96
CA PHE A 265 3.28 -3.09 2.86
C PHE A 265 4.19 -3.81 1.87
N LEU A 266 3.74 -4.94 1.36
CA LEU A 266 4.42 -5.79 0.41
C LEU A 266 3.50 -6.07 -0.77
N TYR A 267 4.07 -6.11 -1.97
CA TYR A 267 3.39 -6.62 -3.15
C TYR A 267 4.34 -7.45 -4.02
N THR A 268 3.84 -8.57 -4.54
CA THR A 268 4.57 -9.39 -5.50
C THR A 268 3.61 -10.13 -6.43
N THR A 269 4.05 -10.38 -7.66
CA THR A 269 3.36 -11.31 -8.58
C THR A 269 3.78 -12.77 -8.37
N SER A 270 4.79 -13.02 -7.53
CA SER A 270 5.30 -14.35 -7.20
C SER A 270 5.33 -14.50 -5.67
N PRO A 271 4.21 -14.91 -5.03
CA PRO A 271 4.04 -14.90 -3.58
C PRO A 271 4.86 -15.96 -2.83
N ARG A 272 5.93 -16.49 -3.43
CA ARG A 272 6.86 -17.40 -2.74
C ARG A 272 7.44 -16.68 -1.52
N GLY A 273 7.31 -17.30 -0.34
CA GLY A 273 7.76 -16.73 0.93
C GLY A 273 6.71 -15.87 1.66
N PHE A 274 5.54 -15.60 1.07
CA PHE A 274 4.45 -14.94 1.79
C PHE A 274 3.87 -15.84 2.90
N ASP A 275 3.87 -17.15 2.71
CA ASP A 275 3.44 -18.12 3.73
C ASP A 275 4.35 -18.11 4.98
N ASP A 276 5.60 -17.64 4.83
CA ASP A 276 6.58 -17.53 5.91
C ASP A 276 6.57 -16.14 6.60
N LEU A 277 5.67 -15.24 6.19
CA LEU A 277 5.52 -13.94 6.83
C LEU A 277 5.03 -14.07 8.29
N PRO A 278 5.40 -13.12 9.16
CA PRO A 278 4.84 -13.05 10.51
C PRO A 278 3.30 -13.04 10.52
N ALA A 279 2.71 -13.65 11.55
CA ALA A 279 1.25 -13.68 11.73
C ALA A 279 0.59 -12.29 11.86
N THR A 280 1.39 -11.25 12.09
CA THR A 280 0.92 -9.84 12.10
C THR A 280 0.67 -9.29 10.70
N PHE A 281 0.99 -10.03 9.64
CA PHE A 281 0.64 -9.67 8.27
C PHE A 281 -0.75 -10.18 7.93
N ARG A 282 -1.56 -9.30 7.36
CA ARG A 282 -2.76 -9.70 6.61
C ARG A 282 -2.36 -9.85 5.15
N ILE A 283 -2.70 -10.99 4.55
CA ILE A 283 -2.34 -11.33 3.18
C ILE A 283 -3.62 -11.41 2.36
N GLU A 284 -3.62 -10.74 1.22
CA GLU A 284 -4.74 -10.69 0.28
C GLU A 284 -4.28 -11.04 -1.13
N LYS A 285 -5.05 -11.88 -1.82
CA LYS A 285 -4.80 -12.19 -3.24
C LYS A 285 -5.37 -11.08 -4.11
N THR A 286 -4.61 -10.69 -5.13
CA THR A 286 -5.02 -9.77 -6.19
C THR A 286 -5.11 -10.52 -7.53
N PRO A 287 -5.70 -9.94 -8.58
CA PRO A 287 -5.77 -10.59 -9.89
C PRO A 287 -4.41 -11.00 -10.47
N SER A 288 -3.35 -10.21 -10.23
CA SER A 288 -2.01 -10.48 -10.79
C SER A 288 -0.95 -10.87 -9.77
N GLY A 289 -1.29 -10.98 -8.49
CA GLY A 289 -0.31 -11.27 -7.45
C GLY A 289 -0.89 -11.41 -6.05
N SER A 290 -0.11 -10.96 -5.07
CA SER A 290 -0.52 -10.93 -3.67
C SER A 290 0.05 -9.70 -2.98
N MET A 291 -0.74 -9.17 -2.07
CA MET A 291 -0.37 -8.06 -1.21
C MET A 291 -0.37 -8.53 0.23
N ALA A 292 0.54 -7.99 1.03
CA ALA A 292 0.58 -8.23 2.45
C ALA A 292 0.86 -6.94 3.19
N TRP A 293 0.23 -6.73 4.33
CA TRP A 293 0.49 -5.55 5.14
C TRP A 293 0.49 -5.85 6.63
N SER A 294 1.30 -5.09 7.37
CA SER A 294 1.33 -5.08 8.82
C SER A 294 1.30 -3.63 9.31
N TYR A 295 0.36 -3.31 10.19
CA TYR A 295 0.15 -1.98 10.76
C TYR A 295 -0.49 -2.10 12.15
N GLY A 296 -0.46 -1.02 12.94
CA GLY A 296 -0.99 -1.02 14.30
C GLY A 296 -0.15 -1.83 15.30
N ALA A 297 1.01 -2.32 14.87
CA ALA A 297 1.99 -3.01 15.70
C ALA A 297 2.98 -2.01 16.32
N THR A 298 3.70 -2.44 17.35
CA THR A 298 4.76 -1.61 17.96
C THR A 298 5.91 -1.38 16.97
N ALA A 299 6.67 -0.29 17.16
CA ALA A 299 7.83 0.00 16.32
C ALA A 299 8.88 -1.13 16.38
N GLU A 300 9.03 -1.78 17.52
CA GLU A 300 9.91 -2.95 17.70
C GLU A 300 9.41 -4.14 16.87
N THR A 301 8.13 -4.47 16.95
CA THR A 301 7.52 -5.54 16.15
C THR A 301 7.67 -5.29 14.65
N LEU A 302 7.45 -4.06 14.19
CA LEU A 302 7.62 -3.71 12.78
C LEU A 302 9.10 -3.78 12.36
N ALA A 303 10.03 -3.35 13.21
CA ALA A 303 11.47 -3.51 12.93
C ALA A 303 11.86 -4.99 12.80
N ASP A 304 11.41 -5.86 13.71
CA ASP A 304 11.66 -7.29 13.66
C ASP A 304 11.07 -7.93 12.39
N ASN A 305 9.85 -7.54 12.04
CA ASN A 305 9.19 -7.97 10.82
C ASN A 305 9.98 -7.57 9.56
N LEU A 306 10.46 -6.32 9.52
CA LEU A 306 11.25 -5.83 8.39
C LEU A 306 12.60 -6.54 8.27
N SER A 307 13.26 -6.82 9.40
CA SER A 307 14.48 -7.65 9.44
C SER A 307 14.22 -9.07 8.94
N ARG A 308 13.08 -9.67 9.29
CA ARG A 308 12.67 -10.99 8.78
C ARG A 308 12.37 -10.97 7.29
N ILE A 309 11.71 -9.93 6.77
CA ILE A 309 11.52 -9.72 5.33
C ILE A 309 12.88 -9.65 4.63
N GLY A 310 13.84 -8.92 5.22
CA GLY A 310 15.23 -8.88 4.77
C GLY A 310 15.81 -10.28 4.58
N ARG A 311 15.67 -11.16 5.58
CA ARG A 311 16.15 -12.55 5.53
C ARG A 311 15.40 -13.47 4.56
N LEU A 312 14.10 -13.22 4.37
CA LEU A 312 13.24 -14.08 3.55
C LEU A 312 13.43 -13.80 2.06
N PHE A 313 13.61 -12.52 1.71
CA PHE A 313 13.60 -12.11 0.32
C PHE A 313 14.97 -11.72 -0.23
N PHE A 314 16.02 -11.55 0.58
CA PHE A 314 17.35 -11.13 0.11
C PHE A 314 18.48 -12.02 0.64
#